data_AF-A0A086AWN7-F1
#
_entry.id   AF-A0A086AWN7-F1
#
_cell.length_a   1.000
_cell.length_b   1.000
_cell.length_c   1.000
_cell.angle_alpha   90.00
_cell.angle_beta   90.00
_cell.angle_gamma   90.00
#
_symmetry.space_group_name_H-M   'P 1'
#
loop_
_entity.id
_entity.type
_entity.pdbx_description
1 polymer ?
#
loop_
_entity_poly.entity_id
_entity_poly.type
_entity_poly.pdbx_seq_one_letter_code
_entity_poly.pdbx_strand_id
1 'polypeptide(L)'
;MQSLQFKPFSKSELIEGLRNTFPKYKIQTSFGALQVRTSGFTITGNVKINAHPETGRVSTQTNNDMSMFYLIFSFPIAIYIMTKKEKIKQLENEVVEGLKKILEQQN
;
A
#
# COMPACT_ATOMS: atom_id res chain seq x y z
N MET A 1 -5.23 7.01 -1.92
CA MET A 1 -5.07 6.29 -3.19
C MET A 1 -4.17 7.11 -4.06
N GLN A 2 -3.04 6.54 -4.43
CA GLN A 2 -2.08 7.13 -5.35
C GLN A 2 -1.91 6.17 -6.54
N SER A 3 -1.69 6.72 -7.74
CA SER A 3 -1.47 5.94 -8.95
C SER A 3 -0.15 6.37 -9.56
N LEU A 4 0.68 5.40 -9.89
CA LEU A 4 2.02 5.56 -10.43
C LEU A 4 2.11 4.80 -11.75
N GLN A 5 2.91 5.33 -12.67
CA GLN A 5 3.15 4.73 -13.97
C GLN A 5 4.65 4.48 -14.11
N PHE A 6 5.01 3.23 -14.35
CA PHE A 6 6.37 2.76 -14.58
C PHE A 6 6.45 2.07 -15.96
N LYS A 7 7.65 1.60 -16.32
CA LYS A 7 7.80 0.62 -17.40
C LYS A 7 7.24 -0.74 -16.94
N PRO A 8 6.95 -1.67 -17.87
CA PRO A 8 6.62 -3.03 -17.48
C PRO A 8 7.73 -3.63 -16.60
N PHE A 9 7.33 -4.39 -15.58
CA PHE A 9 8.24 -4.91 -14.55
C PHE A 9 7.88 -6.33 -14.15
N SER A 10 8.77 -7.03 -13.46
CA SER A 10 8.47 -8.36 -12.91
C SER A 10 7.73 -8.27 -11.58
N LYS A 11 6.63 -9.02 -11.44
CA LYS A 11 5.89 -9.10 -10.18
C LYS A 11 6.71 -9.73 -9.06
N SER A 12 7.55 -10.72 -9.36
CA SER A 12 8.39 -11.39 -8.35
C SER A 12 9.46 -10.45 -7.82
N GLU A 13 10.11 -9.69 -8.70
CA GLU A 13 11.11 -8.69 -8.33
C GLU A 13 10.50 -7.57 -7.50
N LEU A 14 9.30 -7.11 -7.84
CA LEU A 14 8.58 -6.14 -7.02
C LEU A 14 8.33 -6.70 -5.60
N ILE A 15 7.89 -7.95 -5.47
CA ILE A 15 7.64 -8.57 -4.16
C ILE A 15 8.93 -8.68 -3.35
N GLU A 16 10.02 -9.10 -3.99
CA GLU A 16 11.33 -9.22 -3.35
C GLU A 16 11.89 -7.85 -2.95
N GLY A 17 11.83 -6.87 -3.84
CA GLY A 17 12.22 -5.49 -3.57
C GLY A 17 11.44 -4.90 -2.41
N LEU A 18 10.14 -5.19 -2.30
CA LEU A 18 9.33 -4.77 -1.16
C LEU A 18 9.77 -5.43 0.15
N ARG A 19 10.11 -6.72 0.14
CA ARG A 19 10.61 -7.42 1.34
C ARG A 19 11.96 -6.85 1.79
N ASN A 20 12.83 -6.53 0.85
CA ASN A 20 14.16 -5.96 1.11
C ASN A 20 14.07 -4.50 1.58
N THR A 21 13.18 -3.71 0.98
CA THR A 21 13.00 -2.29 1.33
C THR A 21 12.28 -2.13 2.67
N PHE A 22 11.36 -3.06 3.00
CA PHE A 22 10.53 -2.98 4.20
C PHE A 22 10.65 -4.21 5.11
N PRO A 23 11.85 -4.51 5.65
CA PRO A 23 12.06 -5.71 6.47
C PRO A 23 11.27 -5.68 7.79
N LYS A 24 10.88 -4.49 8.25
CA LYS A 24 10.07 -4.30 9.46
C LYS A 24 8.57 -4.49 9.23
N TYR A 25 8.12 -4.49 7.97
CA TYR A 25 6.71 -4.63 7.62
C TYR A 25 6.40 -6.03 7.11
N LYS A 26 5.17 -6.47 7.37
CA LYS A 26 4.66 -7.73 6.85
C LYS A 26 4.20 -7.53 5.40
N ILE A 27 4.89 -8.16 4.46
CA ILE A 27 4.50 -8.20 3.05
C ILE A 27 3.56 -9.38 2.85
N GLN A 28 2.29 -9.10 2.55
CA GLN A 28 1.26 -10.12 2.32
C GLN A 28 0.97 -10.24 0.82
N THR A 29 0.99 -11.47 0.31
CA THR A 29 0.82 -11.80 -1.12
C THR A 29 -0.29 -12.84 -1.35
N SER A 30 -1.35 -12.82 -0.55
CA SER A 30 -2.44 -13.82 -0.61
C SER A 30 -3.54 -13.44 -1.61
N PHE A 31 -4.02 -14.40 -2.40
CA PHE A 31 -5.15 -14.25 -3.34
C PHE A 31 -5.01 -13.06 -4.31
N GLY A 32 -3.82 -12.87 -4.90
CA GLY A 32 -3.58 -11.83 -5.89
C GLY A 32 -3.44 -10.42 -5.32
N ALA A 33 -3.75 -10.20 -4.04
CA ALA A 33 -3.55 -8.92 -3.37
C ALA A 33 -2.13 -8.82 -2.79
N LEU A 34 -1.43 -7.74 -3.12
CA LEU A 34 -0.16 -7.35 -2.53
C LEU A 34 -0.42 -6.28 -1.47
N GLN A 35 0.10 -6.43 -0.26
CA GLN A 35 -0.10 -5.48 0.84
C GLN A 35 1.16 -5.31 1.68
N VAL A 36 1.43 -4.07 2.10
CA VAL A 36 2.45 -3.73 3.10
C VAL A 36 1.73 -3.41 4.40
N ARG A 37 2.03 -4.17 5.46
CA ARG A 37 1.35 -4.08 6.75
C ARG A 37 2.31 -3.83 7.89
N THR A 38 1.97 -2.93 8.81
CA THR A 38 2.71 -2.79 10.07
C THR A 38 2.53 -4.04 10.93
N SER A 39 3.54 -4.38 11.73
CA SER A 39 3.45 -5.49 12.70
C SER A 39 2.45 -5.12 13.82
N GLY A 40 1.29 -5.76 13.84
CA GLY A 40 0.22 -5.56 14.83
C GLY A 40 -1.17 -5.57 14.19
N PHE A 41 -2.20 -5.98 14.94
CA PHE A 41 -3.59 -5.93 14.46
C PHE A 41 -4.11 -4.48 14.51
N THR A 42 -3.68 -3.66 13.57
CA THR A 42 -4.19 -2.30 13.41
C THR A 42 -4.83 -2.15 12.04
N ILE A 43 -6.13 -1.84 12.02
CA ILE A 43 -6.90 -1.60 10.79
C ILE A 43 -6.18 -0.56 9.91
N THR A 44 -5.61 0.50 10.51
CA THR A 44 -5.01 1.63 9.78
C THR A 44 -3.56 1.42 9.31
N GLY A 45 -2.92 0.32 9.70
CA GLY A 45 -1.53 0.02 9.38
C GLY A 45 -1.37 -0.84 8.12
N ASN A 46 -2.09 -0.51 7.05
CA ASN A 46 -2.13 -1.32 5.85
C ASN A 46 -2.19 -0.46 4.58
N VAL A 47 -1.30 -0.76 3.63
CA VAL A 47 -1.32 -0.21 2.28
C VAL A 47 -1.45 -1.37 1.30
N LYS A 48 -2.57 -1.44 0.60
CA LYS A 48 -2.77 -2.36 -0.50
C LYS A 48 -2.13 -1.80 -1.76
N ILE A 49 -1.40 -2.65 -2.47
CA ILE A 49 -0.75 -2.35 -3.74
C ILE A 49 -1.46 -3.15 -4.82
N ASN A 50 -2.05 -2.46 -5.80
CA ASN A 50 -2.61 -3.06 -7.00
C ASN A 50 -1.60 -2.85 -8.13
N ALA A 51 -0.85 -3.89 -8.46
CA ALA A 51 0.16 -3.87 -9.51
C ALA A 51 -0.38 -4.52 -10.78
N HIS A 52 -0.19 -3.86 -11.92
CA HIS A 52 -0.40 -4.37 -13.28
C HIS A 52 0.95 -4.36 -13.99
N PRO A 53 1.75 -5.43 -13.83
CA PRO A 53 3.14 -5.44 -14.26
C PRO A 53 3.28 -5.28 -15.78
N GLU A 54 2.39 -5.88 -16.57
CA GLU A 54 2.38 -5.80 -18.04
C GLU A 54 2.24 -4.36 -18.57
N THR A 55 1.47 -3.53 -17.87
CA THR A 55 1.23 -2.12 -18.25
C THR A 55 2.05 -1.14 -17.42
N GLY A 56 2.90 -1.64 -16.51
CA GLY A 56 3.70 -0.81 -15.59
C GLY A 56 2.90 0.02 -14.58
N ARG A 57 1.59 -0.22 -14.47
CA ARG A 57 0.72 0.59 -13.59
C ARG A 57 0.71 0.03 -12.18
N VAL A 58 0.93 0.90 -11.19
CA VAL A 58 0.83 0.56 -9.76
C VAL A 58 -0.07 1.56 -9.07
N SER A 59 -1.02 1.09 -8.25
CA SER A 59 -1.81 1.97 -7.39
C SER A 59 -1.82 1.51 -5.94
N THR A 60 -1.87 2.47 -5.02
CA THR A 60 -1.98 2.23 -3.58
C THR A 60 -3.41 2.46 -3.13
N GLN A 61 -3.86 1.68 -2.15
CA GLN A 61 -5.15 1.87 -1.50
C GLN A 61 -5.00 1.69 0.00
N THR A 62 -5.56 2.63 0.75
CA THR A 62 -5.54 2.65 2.21
C THR A 62 -6.95 2.61 2.77
N ASN A 63 -7.07 2.41 4.08
CA ASN A 63 -8.37 2.49 4.75
C ASN A 63 -8.93 3.91 4.83
N ASN A 64 -8.09 4.94 4.67
CA ASN A 64 -8.58 6.31 4.51
C ASN A 64 -9.35 6.48 3.19
N ASP A 65 -9.01 5.73 2.14
CA ASP A 65 -9.77 5.76 0.88
C ASP A 65 -11.16 5.10 1.02
N MET A 66 -11.32 4.24 2.03
CA MET A 66 -12.59 3.57 2.35
C MET A 66 -13.35 4.26 3.49
N SER A 67 -12.82 5.35 4.07
CA SER A 67 -13.40 5.97 5.26
C SER A 67 -14.82 6.49 5.03
N MET A 68 -15.14 6.95 3.82
CA MET A 68 -16.49 7.40 3.46
C MET A 68 -17.51 6.25 3.51
N PHE A 69 -17.13 5.05 3.08
CA PHE A 69 -17.98 3.87 3.23
C PHE A 69 -18.17 3.52 4.71
N TYR A 70 -17.11 3.59 5.52
CA TYR A 70 -17.23 3.37 6.96
C TYR A 70 -18.09 4.43 7.65
N LEU A 71 -18.10 5.69 7.20
CA LEU A 71 -18.99 6.72 7.78
C LEU A 71 -20.46 6.32 7.66
N ILE A 72 -20.86 5.67 6.57
CA ILE A 72 -22.24 5.25 6.30
C ILE A 72 -22.61 4.01 7.11
N PHE A 73 -21.71 3.02 7.19
CA PHE A 73 -22.02 1.69 7.75
C PHE A 73 -21.51 1.48 9.19
N SER A 74 -20.51 2.23 9.64
CA SER A 74 -19.91 2.10 10.99
C SER A 74 -19.19 3.38 11.41
N PHE A 75 -19.96 4.34 11.91
CA PHE A 75 -19.48 5.65 12.32
C PHE A 75 -18.26 5.62 13.29
N PRO A 76 -18.20 4.76 14.33
CA PRO A 76 -17.04 4.71 15.22
C PRO A 76 -15.74 4.32 14.53
N ILE A 77 -15.80 3.37 13.58
CA ILE A 77 -14.63 2.94 12.79
C ILE A 77 -14.16 4.09 11.91
N ALA A 78 -15.08 4.85 11.33
CA ALA A 78 -14.75 5.97 10.47
C ALA A 78 -14.04 7.09 11.24
N ILE A 79 -14.52 7.45 12.44
CA ILE A 79 -13.85 8.40 13.33
C ILE A 79 -12.46 7.89 13.71
N TYR A 80 -12.32 6.61 14.07
CA TYR A 80 -11.01 6.03 14.36
C TYR A 80 -10.04 6.18 13.17
N ILE A 81 -10.46 5.88 11.94
CA ILE A 81 -9.65 6.06 10.73
C ILE A 81 -9.24 7.53 10.55
N MET A 82 -10.18 8.47 10.74
CA MET A 82 -9.91 9.91 10.63
C MET A 82 -8.84 10.36 11.64
N THR A 83 -8.90 9.91 12.89
CA THR A 83 -7.88 10.27 13.91
C THR A 83 -6.48 9.74 13.56
N LYS A 84 -6.38 8.75 12.67
CA LYS A 84 -5.11 8.15 12.22
C LYS A 84 -4.73 8.56 10.80
N LYS A 85 -5.49 9.45 10.16
CA LYS A 85 -5.33 9.85 8.75
C LYS A 85 -3.89 10.25 8.39
N GLU A 86 -3.23 11.02 9.26
CA GLU A 86 -1.84 11.43 9.02
C GLU A 86 -0.87 10.24 9.03
N LYS A 87 -1.01 9.33 10.00
CA LYS A 87 -0.21 8.10 10.07
C LYS A 87 -0.44 7.19 8.87
N ILE A 88 -1.69 7.09 8.41
CA ILE A 88 -2.05 6.34 7.19
C ILE A 88 -1.35 6.96 5.97
N LYS A 89 -1.39 8.29 5.84
CA LYS A 89 -0.76 9.01 4.72
C LYS A 89 0.76 8.89 4.76
N GLN A 90 1.37 8.95 5.95
CA GLN A 90 2.81 8.74 6.12
C GLN A 90 3.22 7.35 5.65
N LEU A 91 2.49 6.30 6.05
CA LEU A 91 2.75 4.93 5.61
C LEU A 91 2.54 4.77 4.09
N GLU A 92 1.47 5.34 3.53
CA GLU A 92 1.24 5.31 2.07
C GLU A 92 2.39 5.97 1.31
N ASN A 93 2.84 7.14 1.77
CA ASN A 93 3.96 7.84 1.17
C ASN A 93 5.27 7.06 1.28
N GLU A 94 5.55 6.45 2.43
CA GLU A 94 6.73 5.59 2.62
C GLU A 94 6.72 4.43 1.62
N VAL A 95 5.57 3.78 1.44
CA VAL A 95 5.38 2.70 0.46
C VAL A 95 5.56 3.21 -0.96
N VAL A 96 4.99 4.37 -1.32
CA VAL A 96 5.14 4.99 -2.64
C VAL A 96 6.60 5.29 -2.95
N GLU A 97 7.34 5.86 -2.00
CA GLU A 97 8.76 6.15 -2.18
C GLU A 97 9.59 4.86 -2.31
N GLY A 98 9.24 3.82 -1.56
CA GLY A 98 9.84 2.50 -1.76
C GLY A 98 9.55 1.91 -3.14
N LEU A 99 8.32 2.03 -3.64
CA LEU A 99 7.94 1.58 -4.98
C LEU A 99 8.73 2.30 -6.07
N LYS A 100 8.88 3.62 -5.97
CA LYS A 100 9.72 4.39 -6.90
C LYS A 100 11.16 3.90 -6.86
N LYS A 101 11.76 3.72 -5.69
CA LYS A 101 13.13 3.18 -5.58
C LYS A 101 13.26 1.82 -6.25
N ILE A 102 12.33 0.90 -5.99
CA ILE A 102 12.38 -0.46 -6.55
C ILE A 102 12.24 -0.45 -8.07
N LEU A 103 11.33 0.35 -8.63
CA LEU A 103 10.93 0.27 -10.04
C LEU A 103 11.57 1.32 -10.95
N GLU A 104 12.06 2.44 -10.42
CA GLU A 104 12.82 3.45 -11.20
C GLU A 104 14.31 3.10 -11.29
N GLN A 105 14.88 2.40 -10.29
CA GLN A 105 16.28 1.93 -10.30
C GLN A 105 16.51 0.69 -11.18
N GLN A 106 15.47 0.11 -11.79
CA GLN A 106 15.59 -0.91 -12.83
C GLN A 106 16.00 -0.33 -14.21
N ASN A 107 16.46 0.93 -14.25
CA ASN A 107 17.05 1.58 -15.42
C ASN A 107 18.57 1.75 -15.26
#